data_AF-A0A0D2R830-F1
#
_entry.id   AF-A0A0D2R830-F1
#
_cell.length_a   1.000
_cell.length_b   1.000
_cell.length_c   1.000
_cell.angle_alpha   90.00
_cell.angle_beta   90.00
_cell.angle_gamma   90.00
#
_symmetry.space_group_name_H-M   'P 1'
#
loop_
_entity.id
_entity.type
_entity.pdbx_description
1 polymer ?
#
loop_
_entity_poly.entity_id
_entity_poly.type
_entity_poly.pdbx_seq_one_letter_code
_entity_poly.pdbx_strand_id
1 'polypeptide(L)'
;MEGIPHPIPRTVEEVFNDFKGRRSGLIKALTTDVDKFYQQCDPEKENLCLYGLPNETWEVNLPVEEVPPELPEPALGINFARDGMQEKDWLSLVAVHSDSWLLAVAFYFGARFGFGKNERYIKWKQRKTKEIEGKFNQEKTLPDDK
;
A
#
# COMPACT_ATOMS: atom_id res chain seq x y z
N MET A 1 -19.94 -8.47 7.66
CA MET A 1 -19.44 -8.03 8.98
C MET A 1 -18.91 -6.64 8.78
N GLU A 2 -19.60 -5.63 9.30
CA GLU A 2 -19.07 -4.26 9.33
C GLU A 2 -17.73 -4.30 10.06
N GLY A 3 -16.65 -3.94 9.37
CA GLY A 3 -15.32 -3.90 9.95
C GLY A 3 -15.32 -2.97 11.16
N ILE A 4 -14.61 -3.36 12.22
CA ILE A 4 -14.42 -2.51 13.40
C ILE A 4 -13.93 -1.14 12.88
N PRO A 5 -14.62 -0.02 13.17
CA PRO A 5 -14.20 1.28 12.69
C PRO A 5 -12.77 1.55 13.18
N HIS A 6 -11.82 1.58 12.24
CA HIS A 6 -10.45 1.91 12.59
C HIS A 6 -10.42 3.35 13.10
N PRO A 7 -9.85 3.62 14.29
CA PRO A 7 -9.83 4.96 14.83
C PRO A 7 -9.06 5.89 13.88
N ILE A 8 -9.69 7.00 13.50
CA ILE A 8 -9.10 7.98 12.59
C ILE A 8 -7.86 8.60 13.28
N PRO A 9 -6.66 8.53 12.67
CA PRO A 9 -5.43 9.02 13.28
C PRO A 9 -5.39 10.55 13.31
N ARG A 10 -5.23 11.18 14.48
CA ARG A 10 -5.31 12.64 14.68
C ARG A 10 -3.98 13.29 15.03
N THR A 11 -3.01 12.53 15.52
CA THR A 11 -1.67 13.01 15.87
C THR A 11 -0.59 12.53 14.89
N VAL A 12 0.57 13.18 14.87
CA VAL A 12 1.72 12.77 14.03
C VAL A 12 2.14 11.32 14.32
N GLU A 13 2.01 10.89 15.57
CA GLU A 13 2.32 9.52 15.97
C GLU A 13 1.29 8.53 15.44
N GLU A 14 0.00 8.82 15.60
CA GLU A 14 -1.08 7.97 15.09
C GLU A 14 -1.05 7.87 13.57
N VAL A 15 -0.83 8.96 12.84
CA VAL A 15 -0.71 8.95 11.37
C VAL A 15 0.49 8.12 10.93
N PHE A 16 1.60 8.19 11.67
CA PHE A 16 2.76 7.37 11.36
C PHE A 16 2.54 5.88 11.69
N ASN A 17 1.77 5.57 12.73
CA ASN A 17 1.42 4.19 13.07
C ASN A 17 0.43 3.62 12.03
N ASP A 18 -0.55 4.40 11.59
CA ASP A 18 -1.43 4.05 10.47
C ASP A 18 -0.62 3.76 9.20
N PHE A 19 0.28 4.67 8.81
CA PHE A 19 1.20 4.47 7.68
C PHE A 19 2.00 3.17 7.79
N LYS A 20 2.59 2.90 8.96
CA LYS A 20 3.37 1.66 9.19
C LYS A 20 2.50 0.42 9.05
N GLY A 21 1.28 0.46 9.62
CA GLY A 21 0.34 -0.65 9.57
C GLY A 21 -0.03 -1.01 8.14
N ARG A 22 -0.51 -0.01 7.39
CA ARG A 22 -0.87 -0.18 5.97
C ARG A 22 0.30 -0.66 5.14
N ARG A 23 1.50 -0.11 5.37
CA ARG A 23 2.73 -0.53 4.70
C ARG A 23 3.10 -1.98 5.00
N SER A 24 2.92 -2.44 6.25
CA SER A 24 3.16 -3.83 6.63
C SER A 24 2.27 -4.77 5.81
N GLY A 25 0.97 -4.44 5.70
CA GLY A 25 0.01 -5.19 4.88
C GLY A 25 0.40 -5.23 3.41
N LEU A 26 0.78 -4.09 2.82
CA LEU A 26 1.20 -4.00 1.41
C LEU A 26 2.47 -4.79 1.13
N ILE A 27 3.48 -4.72 2.02
CA ILE A 27 4.69 -5.54 1.90
C ILE A 27 4.31 -7.02 1.93
N LYS A 28 3.42 -7.42 2.86
CA LYS A 28 2.97 -8.80 2.95
C LYS A 28 2.29 -9.27 1.67
N ALA A 29 1.43 -8.45 1.05
CA ALA A 29 0.79 -8.76 -0.23
C ALA A 29 1.80 -8.98 -1.36
N LEU A 30 2.85 -8.15 -1.40
CA LEU A 30 3.84 -8.13 -2.49
C LEU A 30 5.04 -9.07 -2.25
N THR A 31 5.15 -9.70 -1.07
CA THR A 31 6.20 -10.67 -0.76
C THR A 31 5.62 -11.98 -0.24
N THR A 32 5.25 -12.04 1.05
CA THR A 32 4.87 -13.28 1.73
C THR A 32 3.63 -13.94 1.13
N ASP A 33 2.64 -13.14 0.73
CA ASP A 33 1.36 -13.62 0.21
C ASP A 33 1.25 -13.40 -1.32
N VAL A 34 2.38 -13.29 -2.04
CA VAL A 34 2.40 -12.91 -3.46
C VAL A 34 1.54 -13.82 -4.34
N ASP A 35 1.57 -15.13 -4.13
CA ASP A 35 0.75 -16.09 -4.90
C ASP A 35 -0.74 -15.85 -4.70
N LYS A 36 -1.14 -15.59 -3.45
CA LYS A 36 -2.54 -15.29 -3.09
C LYS A 36 -2.97 -13.95 -3.68
N PHE A 37 -2.10 -12.94 -3.63
CA PHE A 37 -2.34 -11.64 -4.23
C PHE A 37 -2.49 -11.73 -5.76
N TYR A 38 -1.60 -12.46 -6.43
CA TYR A 38 -1.63 -12.69 -7.87
C TYR A 38 -2.94 -13.35 -8.32
N GLN A 39 -3.39 -14.39 -7.60
CA GLN A 39 -4.65 -15.09 -7.87
C GLN A 39 -5.88 -14.20 -7.69
N GLN A 40 -5.87 -13.26 -6.75
CA GLN A 40 -6.99 -12.35 -6.54
C GLN A 40 -7.10 -11.27 -7.62
N CYS A 41 -5.98 -10.89 -8.24
CA CYS A 41 -5.90 -9.89 -9.31
C CYS A 41 -6.31 -10.46 -10.68
N ASP A 42 -7.52 -10.98 -10.78
CA ASP A 42 -8.08 -11.54 -12.01
C ASP A 42 -8.32 -10.44 -13.08
N PRO A 43 -7.69 -10.50 -14.27
CA PRO A 43 -7.85 -9.51 -15.34
C PRO A 43 -9.27 -9.45 -15.93
N GLU A 44 -10.06 -10.52 -15.76
CA GLU A 44 -11.45 -10.56 -16.24
C GLU A 44 -12.43 -9.88 -15.28
N LYS A 45 -11.98 -9.49 -14.08
CA LYS A 45 -12.76 -8.68 -13.14
C LYS A 45 -12.66 -7.20 -13.47
N GLU A 46 -13.56 -6.41 -12.89
CA GLU A 46 -13.52 -4.95 -12.95
C GLU A 46 -12.22 -4.36 -12.34
N ASN A 47 -12.14 -3.02 -12.29
CA ASN A 47 -10.93 -2.28 -11.93
C ASN A 47 -10.52 -2.50 -10.46
N LEU A 48 -9.73 -3.54 -10.18
CA LEU A 48 -9.31 -3.88 -8.83
C LEU A 48 -8.22 -2.93 -8.32
N CYS A 49 -8.21 -2.76 -7.01
CA CYS A 49 -7.25 -1.98 -6.24
C CYS A 49 -6.60 -2.84 -5.15
N LEU A 50 -5.35 -2.53 -4.79
CA LEU A 50 -4.71 -3.09 -3.61
C LEU A 50 -4.75 -2.08 -2.45
N TYR A 51 -5.33 -2.50 -1.33
CA TYR A 51 -5.44 -1.71 -0.11
C TYR A 51 -4.54 -2.28 0.99
N GLY A 52 -3.80 -1.39 1.65
CA GLY A 52 -3.17 -1.66 2.94
C GLY A 52 -4.04 -1.14 4.08
N LEU A 53 -4.25 -1.97 5.10
CA LEU A 53 -5.07 -1.62 6.27
C LEU A 53 -4.21 -1.34 7.51
N PRO A 54 -4.68 -0.50 8.46
CA PRO A 54 -3.88 -0.12 9.64
C PRO A 54 -3.55 -1.29 10.58
N ASN A 55 -4.31 -2.38 10.50
CA ASN A 55 -4.12 -3.62 11.23
C ASN A 55 -3.10 -4.58 10.59
N GLU A 56 -2.27 -4.09 9.66
CA GLU A 56 -1.23 -4.87 8.98
C GLU A 56 -1.75 -5.95 8.02
N THR A 57 -3.02 -5.89 7.64
CA THR A 57 -3.58 -6.74 6.58
C THR A 57 -3.68 -5.98 5.27
N TRP A 58 -3.95 -6.73 4.21
CA TRP A 58 -4.16 -6.21 2.86
C TRP A 58 -5.44 -6.79 2.26
N GLU A 59 -5.98 -6.10 1.27
CA GLU A 59 -7.20 -6.47 0.57
C GLU A 59 -7.11 -6.09 -0.90
N VAL A 60 -7.63 -6.95 -1.78
CA VAL A 60 -7.90 -6.62 -3.19
C VAL A 60 -9.41 -6.45 -3.35
N ASN A 61 -9.85 -5.26 -3.70
CA ASN A 61 -11.27 -4.94 -3.84
C ASN A 61 -11.48 -3.83 -4.87
N LEU A 62 -12.74 -3.57 -5.22
CA LEU A 62 -13.14 -2.46 -6.07
C LEU A 62 -12.90 -1.11 -5.36
N PRO A 63 -12.76 0.00 -6.12
CA PRO A 63 -12.78 1.34 -5.55
C PRO A 63 -14.08 1.57 -4.76
N VAL A 64 -13.99 2.37 -3.70
CA VAL A 64 -15.17 2.75 -2.91
C VAL A 64 -16.09 3.63 -3.74
N GLU A 65 -17.40 3.35 -3.78
CA GLU A 65 -18.38 4.12 -4.56
C GLU A 65 -18.80 5.45 -3.90
N GLU A 66 -18.27 5.78 -2.72
CA GLU A 66 -18.66 6.98 -1.97
C GLU A 66 -18.22 8.27 -2.66
N VAL A 67 -19.14 9.24 -2.76
CA VAL A 67 -18.90 10.54 -3.37
C VAL A 67 -19.21 11.67 -2.38
N PRO A 68 -18.22 12.44 -1.88
CA PRO A 68 -16.77 12.28 -2.11
C PRO A 68 -16.16 11.18 -1.21
N PRO A 69 -15.10 10.50 -1.68
CA PRO A 69 -14.42 9.48 -0.88
C PRO A 69 -13.69 10.12 0.32
N GLU A 70 -13.66 9.42 1.46
CA GLU A 70 -13.00 9.93 2.67
C GLU A 70 -11.47 9.90 2.56
N LEU A 71 -10.89 8.91 1.87
CA LEU A 71 -9.44 8.75 1.71
C LEU A 71 -9.04 8.84 0.23
N PRO A 72 -7.78 9.21 -0.08
CA PRO A 72 -7.24 9.08 -1.43
C PRO A 72 -7.40 7.64 -1.95
N GLU A 73 -7.79 7.51 -3.21
CA GLU A 73 -7.95 6.20 -3.86
C GLU A 73 -6.58 5.63 -4.27
N PRO A 74 -6.35 4.32 -4.10
CA PRO A 74 -5.19 3.63 -4.66
C PRO A 74 -5.29 3.52 -6.19
N ALA A 75 -4.23 3.01 -6.84
CA ALA A 75 -4.27 2.79 -8.28
C ALA A 75 -5.36 1.78 -8.68
N LEU A 76 -6.18 2.16 -9.65
CA LEU A 76 -7.27 1.36 -10.20
C LEU A 76 -6.78 0.47 -11.34
N GLY A 77 -7.37 -0.72 -11.44
CA GLY A 77 -7.14 -1.63 -12.58
C GLY A 77 -5.77 -2.30 -12.58
N ILE A 78 -5.18 -2.53 -11.39
CA ILE A 78 -3.88 -3.19 -11.29
C ILE A 78 -3.89 -4.61 -11.89
N ASN A 79 -5.06 -5.24 -11.95
CA ASN A 79 -5.29 -6.57 -12.51
C ASN A 79 -5.12 -6.61 -14.04
N PHE A 80 -5.39 -5.53 -14.77
CA PHE A 80 -5.33 -5.54 -16.24
C PHE A 80 -3.90 -5.67 -16.77
N ALA A 81 -2.94 -5.11 -16.06
CA ALA A 81 -1.53 -5.16 -16.45
C ALA A 81 -0.84 -6.49 -16.09
N ARG A 82 -1.50 -7.35 -15.29
CA ARG A 82 -0.89 -8.54 -14.69
C ARG A 82 -0.31 -9.50 -15.73
N ASP A 83 -1.12 -9.87 -16.72
CA ASP A 83 -0.71 -10.86 -17.74
C ASP A 83 -0.01 -10.21 -18.96
N GLY A 84 0.09 -8.87 -18.98
CA GLY A 84 0.71 -8.10 -20.05
C GLY A 84 2.21 -7.85 -19.88
N MET A 85 2.83 -8.26 -18.77
CA MET A 85 4.26 -8.06 -18.48
C MET A 85 4.83 -9.17 -17.58
N GLN A 86 6.14 -9.15 -17.34
CA GLN A 86 6.74 -10.08 -16.39
C GLN A 86 6.18 -9.82 -14.99
N GLU A 87 5.90 -10.88 -14.23
CA GLU A 87 5.36 -10.80 -12.87
C GLU A 87 6.16 -9.84 -11.99
N LYS A 88 7.49 -9.87 -12.05
CA LYS A 88 8.35 -8.94 -11.29
C LYS A 88 8.10 -7.47 -11.64
N ASP A 89 7.87 -7.18 -12.91
CA ASP A 89 7.71 -5.81 -13.41
C ASP A 89 6.31 -5.30 -13.02
N TRP A 90 5.32 -6.19 -13.05
CA TRP A 90 3.99 -5.94 -12.52
C TRP A 90 4.02 -5.68 -11.01
N LEU A 91 4.72 -6.51 -10.23
CA LEU A 91 4.89 -6.29 -8.79
C LEU A 91 5.60 -4.97 -8.47
N SER A 92 6.64 -4.62 -9.23
CA SER A 92 7.32 -3.31 -9.13
C SER A 92 6.37 -2.16 -9.45
N LEU A 93 5.53 -2.28 -10.49
CA LEU A 93 4.52 -1.28 -10.83
C LEU A 93 3.54 -1.08 -9.67
N VAL A 94 2.98 -2.19 -9.15
CA VAL A 94 2.05 -2.15 -8.01
C VAL A 94 2.73 -1.56 -6.76
N ALA A 95 3.99 -1.88 -6.50
CA ALA A 95 4.76 -1.33 -5.39
C ALA A 95 4.91 0.19 -5.46
N VAL A 96 5.29 0.73 -6.63
CA VAL A 96 5.46 2.18 -6.84
C VAL A 96 4.14 2.93 -6.63
N HIS A 97 3.04 2.38 -7.15
CA HIS A 97 1.71 2.96 -6.93
C HIS A 97 1.27 2.88 -5.47
N SER A 98 1.59 1.77 -4.78
CA SER A 98 1.28 1.57 -3.36
C SER A 98 2.04 2.55 -2.46
N ASP A 99 3.33 2.78 -2.73
CA ASP A 99 4.14 3.78 -1.99
C ASP A 99 3.58 5.20 -2.18
N SER A 100 3.16 5.54 -3.39
CA SER A 100 2.55 6.84 -3.70
C SER A 100 1.21 7.02 -2.95
N TRP A 101 0.39 5.97 -2.91
CA TRP A 101 -0.88 5.97 -2.19
C TRP A 101 -0.69 6.13 -0.67
N LEU A 102 0.26 5.39 -0.07
CA LEU A 102 0.57 5.52 1.36
C LEU A 102 0.97 6.95 1.75
N LEU A 103 1.77 7.61 0.91
CA LEU A 103 2.12 9.01 1.12
C LEU A 103 0.87 9.90 1.01
N ALA A 104 0.04 9.72 -0.01
CA ALA A 104 -1.19 10.48 -0.17
C ALA A 104 -2.12 10.38 1.05
N VAL A 105 -2.34 9.16 1.58
CA VAL A 105 -3.17 8.92 2.77
C VAL A 105 -2.60 9.63 4.00
N ALA A 106 -1.30 9.52 4.24
CA ALA A 106 -0.69 10.12 5.42
C ALA A 106 -0.67 11.65 5.36
N PHE A 107 -0.44 12.23 4.18
CA PHE A 107 -0.53 13.68 3.98
C PHE A 107 -1.97 14.19 4.05
N TYR A 108 -2.94 13.40 3.59
CA TYR A 108 -4.37 13.71 3.74
C TYR A 108 -4.73 13.85 5.22
N PHE A 109 -4.38 12.88 6.07
CA PHE A 109 -4.61 13.01 7.50
C PHE A 109 -3.85 14.19 8.12
N GLY A 110 -2.60 14.41 7.71
CA GLY A 110 -1.84 15.57 8.16
C GLY A 110 -2.52 16.90 7.82
N ALA A 111 -3.07 17.03 6.62
CA ALA A 111 -3.82 18.22 6.21
C ALA A 111 -5.15 18.34 6.98
N ARG A 112 -5.91 17.25 7.12
CA ARG A 112 -7.19 17.20 7.83
C ARG A 112 -7.08 17.61 9.30
N PHE A 113 -5.95 17.29 9.96
CA PHE A 113 -5.70 17.60 11.36
C PHE A 113 -4.75 18.78 11.59
N GLY A 114 -4.50 19.60 10.56
CA GLY A 114 -3.83 20.89 10.71
C GLY A 114 -2.33 20.80 10.98
N PHE A 115 -1.65 19.74 10.54
CA PHE A 115 -0.21 19.58 10.75
C PHE A 115 0.55 20.72 10.08
N GLY A 116 1.42 21.39 10.83
CA GLY A 116 2.28 22.47 10.35
C GLY A 116 3.48 21.95 9.55
N LYS A 117 4.37 22.87 9.16
CA LYS A 117 5.57 22.54 8.38
C LYS A 117 6.47 21.53 9.11
N ASN A 118 6.59 21.63 10.43
CA ASN A 118 7.48 20.80 11.23
C ASN A 118 6.92 19.38 11.36
N GLU A 119 5.62 19.24 11.61
CA GLU A 119 4.89 17.97 11.71
C GLU A 119 4.92 17.21 10.38
N ARG A 120 4.77 17.93 9.25
CA ARG A 120 4.92 17.37 7.90
C ARG A 120 6.35 17.01 7.51
N TYR A 121 7.36 17.39 8.30
CA TYR A 121 8.77 17.21 7.96
C TYR A 121 9.52 16.25 8.90
N ILE A 122 9.12 16.17 10.18
CA ILE A 122 9.90 15.53 11.25
C ILE A 122 9.96 13.98 11.15
N LYS A 123 9.04 13.30 10.44
CA LYS A 123 9.12 11.83 10.24
C LYS A 123 9.40 11.36 8.82
N TRP A 124 9.26 12.22 7.80
CA TRP A 124 9.37 11.81 6.40
C TRP A 124 10.80 11.79 5.86
N LYS A 125 11.76 12.38 6.59
CA LYS A 125 13.18 12.47 6.20
C LYS A 125 13.95 11.14 6.22
N GLN A 126 13.36 10.04 6.70
CA GLN A 126 14.08 8.78 6.92
C GLN A 126 13.98 7.74 5.79
N ARG A 127 13.32 7.99 4.65
CA ARG A 127 13.17 6.94 3.64
C ARG A 127 13.54 7.37 2.22
N LYS A 128 14.56 6.68 1.67
CA LYS A 128 14.71 6.49 0.23
C LYS A 128 13.54 5.62 -0.25
N THR A 129 12.82 6.11 -1.24
CA THR A 129 11.60 5.57 -1.88
C THR A 129 11.81 4.25 -2.64
N LYS A 130 12.64 3.31 -2.15
CA LYS A 130 12.97 2.04 -2.84
C LYS A 130 12.91 0.80 -1.94
N GLU A 131 12.25 0.89 -0.79
CA GLU A 131 12.37 -0.15 0.24
C GLU A 131 11.48 -1.39 -0.03
N ILE A 132 10.37 -1.25 -0.77
CA ILE A 132 9.56 -2.41 -1.23
C ILE A 132 10.34 -3.19 -2.31
N GLU A 133 10.89 -2.50 -3.32
CA GLU A 133 11.80 -3.13 -4.30
C GLU A 133 13.08 -3.68 -3.63
N GLY A 134 13.59 -3.00 -2.60
CA GLY A 134 14.76 -3.42 -1.85
C GLY A 134 14.56 -4.75 -1.12
N LYS A 135 13.36 -5.00 -0.57
CA LYS A 135 13.00 -6.29 0.01
C LYS A 135 12.82 -7.38 -1.06
N PHE A 136 12.19 -7.04 -2.18
CA PHE A 136 12.04 -7.95 -3.32
C PHE A 136 13.39 -8.45 -3.85
N ASN A 137 14.42 -7.60 -3.85
CA ASN A 137 15.76 -7.96 -4.33
C ASN A 137 16.66 -8.65 -3.27
N GLN A 138 16.33 -8.59 -1.98
CA GLN A 138 17.15 -9.19 -0.91
C GLN A 138 16.76 -10.64 -0.57
N GLU A 139 15.51 -11.06 -0.80
CA GLU A 139 15.06 -12.44 -0.50
C GLU A 139 15.58 -13.50 -1.49
N LYS A 140 16.30 -13.11 -2.56
CA LYS A 140 16.90 -14.04 -3.54
C LYS A 140 18.43 -14.18 -3.44
N THR A 141 19.07 -13.59 -2.43
CA THR A 141 20.50 -13.85 -2.12
C THR A 141 20.66 -14.80 -0.94
N LEU A 142 19.92 -15.91 -0.94
CA LEU A 142 20.29 -17.11 -0.19
C LEU A 142 21.07 -18.00 -1.18
N PRO A 143 22.27 -18.50 -0.85
CA PRO A 143 22.98 -19.40 -1.74
C PRO A 143 22.16 -20.69 -1.89
N ASP A 144 22.00 -21.16 -3.13
CA ASP A 144 21.73 -22.56 -3.40
C ASP A 144 22.92 -23.38 -2.87
N ASP A 145 22.89 -23.72 -1.57
CA ASP A 145 23.84 -24.65 -0.98
C ASP A 145 23.32 -26.09 -1.19
N LYS A 146 23.89 -26.70 -2.23
CA LYS A 146 24.34 -28.10 -2.43
C LYS A 146 23.46 -29.27 -1.96
#